data_AF-A0A7C3MNR9-F1
#
_entry.id   AF-A0A7C3MNR9-F1
#
_cell.length_a   1.000
_cell.length_b   1.000
_cell.length_c   1.000
_cell.angle_alpha   90.00
_cell.angle_beta   90.00
_cell.angle_gamma   90.00
#
_symmetry.space_group_name_H-M   'P 1'
#
loop_
_entity.id
_entity.type
_entity.pdbx_description
1 polymer ?
#
loop_
_entity_poly.entity_id
_entity_poly.type
_entity_poly.pdbx_seq_one_letter_code
_entity_poly.pdbx_strand_id
1 'polypeptide(L)'
;MAAGQYAAAHRELATLLTNPQSLSPAELREARDDLCLTEHKIGAPEYPLAAQRQTCLIAAREPGSQSGPIVAAIEGSMRSAAANRVEQALRRNDVVEAEDAAIEYQALPGGDPALIADWSRRMWRIVHRMIVVPGTKRRHASVSRTVAKLRKRYEVQHRMTRAAFLRWVVEHGTVNRVPLYSEVSLGRSILKLAVRKSDLSTASLNLTRFTTVNDAMAARCGCDARTEVSVAETHFPLYLVTLDPEVGGSEALLLPHQ
;
A
#
# COMPACT_ATOMS: atom_id res chain seq x y z
N MET A 1 -21.65 30.54 19.17
CA MET A 1 -20.43 31.33 19.31
C MET A 1 -19.86 31.58 17.92
N ALA A 2 -19.50 32.82 17.60
CA ALA A 2 -18.96 33.18 16.28
C ALA A 2 -17.47 32.79 16.17
N ALA A 3 -16.97 32.50 14.97
CA ALA A 3 -15.57 32.07 14.73
C ALA A 3 -14.51 32.97 15.40
N GLY A 4 -14.75 34.28 15.47
CA GLY A 4 -13.84 35.24 16.14
C GLY A 4 -13.69 35.02 17.66
N GLN A 5 -14.69 34.44 18.33
CA GLN A 5 -14.62 34.12 19.76
C GLN A 5 -13.71 32.91 20.02
N TYR A 6 -13.73 31.92 19.13
CA TYR A 6 -12.85 30.75 19.24
C TYR A 6 -11.38 31.11 18.99
N ALA A 7 -11.09 32.02 18.06
CA ALA A 7 -9.72 32.48 17.80
C ALA A 7 -9.12 33.27 18.98
N ALA A 8 -9.94 34.05 19.70
CA ALA A 8 -9.49 34.73 20.92
C ALA A 8 -9.21 33.72 22.04
N ALA A 9 -10.16 32.82 22.30
CA ALA A 9 -10.01 31.76 23.31
C ALA A 9 -8.80 30.86 23.04
N HIS A 10 -8.55 30.50 21.77
CA HIS A 10 -7.38 29.72 21.38
C HIS A 10 -6.08 30.39 21.84
N ARG A 11 -5.90 31.70 21.55
CA ARG A 11 -4.68 32.43 21.92
C ARG A 11 -4.46 32.47 23.43
N GLU A 12 -5.53 32.66 24.20
CA GLU A 12 -5.48 32.64 25.66
C GLU A 12 -5.05 31.27 26.18
N LEU A 13 -5.67 30.20 25.69
CA LEU A 13 -5.37 28.81 26.06
C LEU A 13 -3.95 28.40 25.65
N ALA A 14 -3.53 28.74 24.44
CA ALA A 14 -2.18 28.47 23.96
C ALA A 14 -1.12 29.18 24.81
N THR A 15 -1.40 30.41 25.25
CA THR A 15 -0.54 31.17 26.17
C THR A 15 -0.52 30.54 27.56
N LEU A 16 -1.69 30.15 28.08
CA LEU A 16 -1.80 29.49 29.38
C LEU A 16 -0.99 28.18 29.43
N LEU A 17 -1.02 27.42 28.33
CA LEU A 17 -0.33 26.13 28.20
C LEU A 17 1.18 26.24 27.98
N THR A 18 1.76 27.44 27.85
CA THR A 18 3.24 27.58 27.83
C THR A 18 3.86 27.38 29.21
N ASN A 19 3.08 27.56 30.29
CA ASN A 19 3.52 27.36 31.68
C ASN A 19 2.63 26.32 32.40
N PRO A 20 2.60 25.06 31.94
CA PRO A 20 1.66 24.06 32.46
C PRO A 20 1.86 23.72 33.94
N GLN A 21 3.03 24.04 34.51
CA GLN A 21 3.35 23.81 35.92
C GLN A 21 2.58 24.75 36.88
N SER A 22 2.03 25.87 36.38
CA SER A 22 1.22 26.78 37.19
C SER A 22 -0.25 26.36 37.28
N LEU A 23 -0.64 25.28 36.59
CA LEU A 23 -2.00 24.76 36.55
C LEU A 23 -2.12 23.53 37.44
N SER A 24 -3.24 23.39 38.13
CA SER A 24 -3.61 22.10 38.72
C SER A 24 -3.87 21.06 37.62
N PRO A 25 -3.82 19.75 37.94
CA PRO A 25 -4.11 18.71 36.94
C PRO A 25 -5.49 18.85 36.28
N ALA A 26 -6.49 19.35 37.02
CA ALA A 26 -7.84 19.55 36.49
C ALA A 26 -7.89 20.74 35.50
N GLU A 27 -7.26 21.86 35.85
CA GLU A 27 -7.18 23.05 34.98
C GLU A 27 -6.34 22.77 33.73
N LEU A 28 -5.25 22.02 33.87
CA LEU A 28 -4.42 21.61 32.73
C LEU A 28 -5.21 20.74 31.75
N ARG A 29 -6.01 19.80 32.26
CA ARG A 29 -6.89 18.97 31.43
C ARG A 29 -7.94 19.82 30.71
N GLU A 30 -8.65 20.68 31.44
CA GLU A 30 -9.68 21.56 30.88
C GLU A 30 -9.09 22.49 29.80
N ALA A 31 -7.95 23.11 30.08
CA ALA A 31 -7.26 23.97 29.12
C ALA A 31 -6.85 23.22 27.84
N ARG A 32 -6.44 21.95 27.95
CA ARG A 32 -6.11 21.11 26.78
C ARG A 32 -7.36 20.69 26.00
N ASP A 33 -8.44 20.34 26.68
CA ASP A 33 -9.71 20.00 26.05
C ASP A 33 -10.29 21.20 25.30
N ASP A 34 -10.24 22.39 25.90
CA ASP A 34 -10.70 23.62 25.28
C ASP A 34 -9.79 24.04 24.12
N LEU A 35 -8.48 23.80 24.21
CA LEU A 35 -7.57 24.06 23.09
C LEU A 35 -7.93 23.15 21.90
N CYS A 36 -8.15 21.86 22.14
CA CYS A 36 -8.64 20.92 21.12
C CYS A 36 -9.97 21.41 20.49
N LEU A 37 -10.93 21.81 21.33
CA LEU A 37 -12.23 22.29 20.87
C LEU A 37 -12.09 23.56 20.01
N THR A 38 -11.30 24.53 20.43
CA THR A 38 -11.11 25.79 19.71
C THR A 38 -10.46 25.55 18.35
N GLU A 39 -9.40 24.76 18.26
CA GLU A 39 -8.77 24.40 16.97
C GLU A 39 -9.74 23.67 16.04
N HIS A 40 -10.54 22.75 16.57
CA HIS A 40 -11.56 22.04 15.79
C HIS A 40 -12.68 22.96 15.30
N LYS A 41 -13.12 23.93 16.10
CA LYS A 41 -14.19 24.87 15.72
C LYS A 41 -13.72 25.96 14.76
N ILE A 42 -12.45 26.34 14.81
CA ILE A 42 -11.86 27.23 13.80
C ILE A 42 -11.71 26.46 12.48
N GLY A 43 -11.17 25.23 12.54
CA GLY A 43 -11.09 24.35 11.38
C GLY A 43 -9.97 24.72 10.39
N ALA A 44 -9.96 24.02 9.25
CA ALA A 44 -9.03 24.27 8.15
C ALA A 44 -9.56 25.40 7.23
N PRO A 45 -8.69 26.16 6.54
CA PRO A 45 -7.23 25.98 6.46
C PRO A 45 -6.43 26.54 7.65
N GLU A 46 -7.02 27.38 8.49
CA GLU A 46 -6.34 28.07 9.60
C GLU A 46 -5.65 27.09 10.55
N TYR A 47 -6.32 25.98 10.87
CA TYR A 47 -5.75 24.83 11.57
C TYR A 47 -5.85 23.58 10.69
N PRO A 48 -4.73 23.10 10.11
CA PRO A 48 -4.73 21.85 9.35
C PRO A 48 -5.17 20.66 10.20
N LEU A 49 -5.86 19.68 9.60
CA LEU A 49 -6.38 18.51 10.31
C LEU A 49 -5.30 17.74 11.10
N ALA A 50 -4.06 17.69 10.59
CA ALA A 50 -2.95 17.05 11.29
C ALA A 50 -2.57 17.78 12.59
N ALA A 51 -2.62 19.12 12.59
CA ALA A 51 -2.38 19.93 13.78
C ALA A 51 -3.51 19.74 14.80
N GLN A 52 -4.76 19.87 14.35
CA GLN A 52 -5.94 19.63 15.20
C GLN A 52 -5.89 18.23 15.84
N ARG A 53 -5.58 17.20 15.04
CA ARG A 53 -5.48 15.81 15.52
C ARG A 53 -4.43 15.68 16.62
N GLN A 54 -3.26 16.28 16.43
CA GLN A 54 -2.18 16.20 17.41
C GLN A 54 -2.56 16.87 18.74
N THR A 55 -3.11 18.08 18.70
CA THR A 55 -3.60 18.79 19.89
C THR A 55 -4.66 17.98 20.63
N CYS A 56 -5.67 17.48 19.91
CA CYS A 56 -6.75 16.70 20.48
C CYS A 56 -6.31 15.33 21.01
N LEU A 57 -5.31 14.68 20.40
CA LEU A 57 -4.74 13.44 20.92
C LEU A 57 -3.96 13.67 22.23
N ILE A 58 -3.28 14.80 22.37
CA ILE A 58 -2.61 15.18 23.62
C ILE A 58 -3.64 15.39 24.73
N ALA A 59 -4.73 16.11 24.42
CA ALA A 59 -5.83 16.32 25.36
C ALA A 59 -6.50 14.99 25.76
N ALA A 60 -6.83 14.14 24.79
CA ALA A 60 -7.51 12.85 25.00
C ALA A 60 -6.71 11.83 25.83
N ARG A 61 -5.40 12.03 26.02
CA ARG A 61 -4.56 11.19 26.90
C ARG A 61 -4.76 11.51 28.38
N GLU A 62 -5.33 12.66 28.72
CA GLU A 62 -5.59 13.04 30.11
C GLU A 62 -6.80 12.28 30.69
N PRO A 63 -6.69 11.72 31.90
CA PRO A 63 -7.81 11.05 32.55
C PRO A 63 -9.04 11.95 32.71
N GLY A 64 -10.17 11.50 32.16
CA GLY A 64 -11.44 12.24 32.17
C GLY A 64 -11.56 13.33 31.10
N SER A 65 -10.66 13.36 30.11
CA SER A 65 -10.75 14.26 28.96
C SER A 65 -12.05 14.04 28.15
N GLN A 66 -12.59 15.13 27.60
CA GLN A 66 -13.74 15.13 26.70
C GLN A 66 -13.36 15.22 25.21
N SER A 67 -12.06 15.21 24.88
CA SER A 67 -11.57 15.40 23.50
C SER A 67 -11.74 14.16 22.61
N GLY A 68 -12.03 12.99 23.17
CA GLY A 68 -12.15 11.72 22.42
C GLY A 68 -13.09 11.76 21.21
N PRO A 69 -14.35 12.25 21.34
CA PRO A 69 -15.25 12.41 20.21
C PRO A 69 -14.75 13.37 19.12
N ILE A 70 -14.00 14.42 19.51
CA ILE A 70 -13.42 15.38 18.57
C ILE A 70 -12.28 14.72 17.78
N VAL A 71 -11.42 13.94 18.45
CA VAL A 71 -10.39 13.12 17.79
C VAL A 71 -11.04 12.21 16.74
N ALA A 72 -12.10 11.49 17.10
CA ALA A 72 -12.79 10.59 16.18
C ALA A 72 -13.39 11.33 14.97
N ALA A 73 -13.92 12.54 15.15
CA ALA A 73 -14.45 13.36 14.06
C ALA A 73 -13.35 13.87 13.12
N ILE A 74 -12.21 14.29 13.66
CA ILE A 74 -11.04 14.72 12.88
C ILE A 74 -10.49 13.54 12.08
N GLU A 75 -10.29 12.38 12.72
CA GLU A 75 -9.79 11.17 12.06
C GLU A 75 -10.76 10.67 10.98
N GLY A 76 -12.08 10.77 11.22
CA GLY A 76 -13.10 10.51 10.20
C GLY A 76 -12.95 11.44 8.98
N SER A 77 -12.74 12.73 9.21
CA SER A 77 -12.53 13.71 8.13
C SER A 77 -11.25 13.46 7.34
N MET A 78 -10.14 13.16 8.04
CA MET A 78 -8.87 12.79 7.40
C MET A 78 -9.02 11.53 6.56
N ARG A 79 -9.74 10.52 7.07
CA ARG A 79 -10.00 9.27 6.36
C ARG A 79 -10.82 9.50 5.10
N SER A 80 -11.89 10.29 5.18
CA SER A 80 -12.68 10.65 4.00
C SER A 80 -11.85 11.41 2.96
N ALA A 81 -10.97 12.31 3.39
CA ALA A 81 -10.07 13.04 2.49
C ALA A 81 -9.06 12.10 1.79
N ALA A 82 -8.47 11.17 2.54
CA ALA A 82 -7.57 10.16 1.98
C ALA A 82 -8.29 9.25 0.97
N ALA A 83 -9.48 8.74 1.32
CA ALA A 83 -10.29 7.93 0.40
C ALA A 83 -10.64 8.67 -0.89
N ASN A 84 -11.01 9.94 -0.79
CA ASN A 84 -11.29 10.77 -1.97
C ASN A 84 -10.05 10.96 -2.85
N ARG A 85 -8.85 11.10 -2.28
CA ARG A 85 -7.60 11.15 -3.04
C ARG A 85 -7.32 9.85 -3.78
N VAL A 86 -7.51 8.70 -3.13
CA VAL A 86 -7.39 7.38 -3.81
C VAL A 86 -8.33 7.31 -5.00
N GLU A 87 -9.60 7.68 -4.82
CA GLU A 87 -10.58 7.66 -5.92
C GLU A 87 -10.21 8.59 -7.08
N GLN A 88 -9.68 9.78 -6.78
CA GLN A 88 -9.22 10.71 -7.80
C GLN A 88 -7.99 10.19 -8.56
N ALA A 89 -7.00 9.66 -7.85
CA ALA A 89 -5.79 9.09 -8.44
C ALA A 89 -6.11 7.87 -9.33
N LEU A 90 -6.99 6.97 -8.86
CA LEU A 90 -7.45 5.83 -9.65
C LEU A 90 -8.19 6.26 -10.93
N ARG A 91 -8.94 7.37 -10.92
CA ARG A 91 -9.58 7.93 -12.13
C ARG A 91 -8.55 8.46 -13.13
N ARG A 92 -7.44 9.02 -12.64
CA ARG A 92 -6.31 9.49 -13.47
C ARG A 92 -5.39 8.35 -13.92
N ASN A 93 -5.64 7.11 -13.48
CA ASN A 93 -4.75 5.96 -13.64
C ASN A 93 -3.37 6.16 -12.97
N ASP A 94 -3.30 7.03 -11.97
CA ASP A 94 -2.09 7.24 -11.16
C ASP A 94 -2.07 6.20 -10.03
N VAL A 95 -1.27 5.15 -10.21
CA VAL A 95 -1.17 4.06 -9.23
C VAL A 95 -0.38 4.49 -7.99
N VAL A 96 0.59 5.39 -8.16
CA VAL A 96 1.51 5.83 -7.10
C VAL A 96 0.76 6.69 -6.11
N GLU A 97 0.09 7.74 -6.61
CA GLU A 97 -0.68 8.63 -5.75
C GLU A 97 -1.87 7.88 -5.10
N ALA A 98 -2.45 6.91 -5.79
CA ALA A 98 -3.51 6.08 -5.24
C ALA A 98 -3.00 5.20 -4.09
N GLU A 99 -1.79 4.65 -4.19
CA GLU A 99 -1.17 3.84 -3.15
C GLU A 99 -0.81 4.69 -1.94
N ASP A 100 -0.13 5.82 -2.14
CA ASP A 100 0.25 6.73 -1.07
C ASP A 100 -0.98 7.17 -0.25
N ALA A 101 -2.04 7.61 -0.93
CA ALA A 101 -3.29 8.00 -0.27
C ALA A 101 -3.99 6.83 0.43
N ALA A 102 -3.85 5.61 -0.06
CA ALA A 102 -4.44 4.43 0.57
C ALA A 102 -3.65 3.97 1.81
N ILE A 103 -2.31 4.12 1.80
CA ILE A 103 -1.46 3.93 2.98
C ILE A 103 -1.84 4.94 4.07
N GLU A 104 -2.02 6.22 3.70
CA GLU A 104 -2.51 7.24 4.62
C GLU A 104 -3.89 6.90 5.19
N TYR A 105 -4.82 6.43 4.36
CA TYR A 105 -6.14 5.96 4.80
C TYR A 105 -6.03 4.81 5.81
N GLN A 106 -5.17 3.83 5.53
CA GLN A 106 -4.97 2.66 6.39
C GLN A 106 -4.35 3.00 7.75
N ALA A 107 -3.50 4.03 7.80
CA ALA A 107 -2.87 4.49 9.03
C ALA A 107 -3.85 5.15 10.02
N LEU A 108 -5.06 5.53 9.57
CA LEU A 108 -6.08 6.16 10.40
C LEU A 108 -7.01 5.13 11.07
N PRO A 109 -7.30 5.23 12.39
CA PRO A 109 -8.14 4.27 13.11
C PRO A 109 -9.54 4.15 12.51
N GLY A 110 -10.00 2.94 12.16
CA GLY A 110 -11.31 2.72 11.54
C GLY A 110 -11.32 2.68 10.00
N GLY A 111 -10.16 2.44 9.36
CA GLY A 111 -10.09 2.14 7.93
C GLY A 111 -10.79 0.82 7.58
N ASP A 112 -11.54 0.81 6.48
CA ASP A 112 -12.25 -0.36 5.99
C ASP A 112 -11.32 -1.26 5.14
N PRO A 113 -11.01 -2.50 5.58
CA PRO A 113 -10.18 -3.42 4.82
C PRO A 113 -10.80 -3.85 3.49
N ALA A 114 -12.13 -3.86 3.36
CA ALA A 114 -12.80 -4.20 2.11
C ALA A 114 -12.56 -3.13 1.03
N LEU A 115 -12.49 -1.86 1.44
CA LEU A 115 -12.19 -0.74 0.56
C LEU A 115 -10.73 -0.78 0.07
N ILE A 116 -9.78 -1.06 0.97
CA ILE A 116 -8.36 -1.28 0.63
C ILE A 116 -8.22 -2.41 -0.41
N ALA A 117 -8.90 -3.53 -0.18
CA ALA A 117 -8.88 -4.65 -1.12
C ALA A 117 -9.50 -4.28 -2.49
N ASP A 118 -10.50 -3.40 -2.53
CA ASP A 118 -11.05 -2.90 -3.79
C ASP A 118 -10.08 -2.00 -4.55
N TRP A 119 -9.43 -1.08 -3.84
CA TRP A 119 -8.40 -0.22 -4.41
C TRP A 119 -7.23 -1.04 -4.95
N SER A 120 -6.75 -2.05 -4.22
CA SER A 120 -5.73 -3.00 -4.70
C SER A 120 -6.14 -3.63 -6.04
N ARG A 121 -7.36 -4.18 -6.14
CA ARG A 121 -7.86 -4.76 -7.40
C ARG A 121 -7.92 -3.74 -8.54
N ARG A 122 -8.27 -2.48 -8.25
CA ARG A 122 -8.32 -1.39 -9.23
C ARG A 122 -6.92 -0.98 -9.71
N MET A 123 -5.96 -0.87 -8.80
CA MET A 123 -4.55 -0.61 -9.13
C MET A 123 -3.98 -1.70 -10.03
N TRP A 124 -4.19 -2.98 -9.69
CA TRP A 124 -3.78 -4.09 -10.54
C TRP A 124 -4.41 -4.05 -11.93
N ARG A 125 -5.67 -3.64 -12.05
CA ARG A 125 -6.32 -3.44 -13.37
C ARG A 125 -5.66 -2.32 -14.18
N ILE A 126 -5.20 -1.25 -13.54
CA ILE A 126 -4.45 -0.18 -14.19
C ILE A 126 -3.08 -0.71 -14.66
N VAL A 127 -2.31 -1.31 -13.75
CA VAL A 127 -0.99 -1.90 -14.03
C VAL A 127 -1.06 -2.87 -15.21
N HIS A 128 -2.04 -3.78 -15.23
CA HIS A 128 -2.22 -4.70 -16.33
C HIS A 128 -2.49 -4.01 -17.68
N ARG A 129 -3.26 -2.92 -17.70
CA ARG A 129 -3.53 -2.18 -18.94
C ARG A 129 -2.29 -1.51 -19.51
N MET A 130 -1.34 -1.08 -18.67
CA MET A 130 -0.10 -0.45 -19.14
C MET A 130 0.79 -1.41 -19.95
N ILE A 131 0.66 -2.73 -19.72
CA ILE A 131 1.57 -3.76 -20.28
C ILE A 131 0.88 -4.61 -21.35
N VAL A 132 -0.43 -4.50 -21.50
CA VAL A 132 -1.14 -5.12 -22.63
C VAL A 132 -0.78 -4.38 -23.91
N VAL A 133 0.32 -4.79 -24.54
CA VAL A 133 0.56 -4.55 -25.96
C VAL A 133 -0.42 -5.45 -26.72
N PRO A 134 -1.38 -4.92 -27.50
CA PRO A 134 -2.31 -5.72 -28.28
C PRO A 134 -1.57 -6.80 -29.06
N GLY A 135 -2.06 -8.04 -28.95
CA GLY A 135 -1.43 -9.23 -29.50
C GLY A 135 -1.34 -9.18 -31.01
N THR A 136 -0.27 -8.58 -31.55
CA THR A 136 0.10 -8.81 -32.93
C THR A 136 0.48 -10.28 -33.08
N LYS A 137 0.13 -10.91 -34.21
CA LYS A 137 0.52 -12.30 -34.52
C LYS A 137 2.02 -12.53 -34.32
N ARG A 138 2.83 -11.50 -34.60
CA ARG A 138 4.28 -11.48 -34.41
C ARG A 138 4.70 -11.63 -32.93
N ARG A 139 4.06 -10.92 -32.00
CA ARG A 139 4.32 -11.06 -30.56
C ARG A 139 3.99 -12.47 -30.09
N HIS A 140 2.84 -13.01 -30.49
CA HIS A 140 2.43 -14.37 -30.11
C HIS A 140 3.47 -15.41 -30.55
N ALA A 141 3.89 -15.36 -31.82
CA ALA A 141 4.93 -16.26 -32.33
C ALA A 141 6.29 -16.09 -31.61
N SER A 142 6.64 -14.85 -31.22
CA SER A 142 7.85 -14.60 -30.46
C SER A 142 7.78 -15.22 -29.05
N VAL A 143 6.68 -14.98 -28.34
CA VAL A 143 6.43 -15.56 -27.01
C VAL A 143 6.46 -17.09 -27.07
N SER A 144 5.79 -17.72 -28.04
CA SER A 144 5.81 -19.18 -28.18
C SER A 144 7.23 -19.75 -28.36
N ARG A 145 8.08 -19.07 -29.13
CA ARG A 145 9.49 -19.47 -29.30
C ARG A 145 10.28 -19.31 -28.01
N THR A 146 10.07 -18.22 -27.28
CA THR A 146 10.69 -18.01 -25.96
C THR A 146 10.26 -19.09 -24.98
N VAL A 147 8.96 -19.38 -24.88
CA VAL A 147 8.43 -20.46 -24.01
C VAL A 147 9.03 -21.82 -24.38
N ALA A 148 9.20 -22.13 -25.67
CA ALA A 148 9.84 -23.37 -26.09
C ALA A 148 11.31 -23.47 -25.65
N LYS A 149 12.06 -22.36 -25.67
CA LYS A 149 13.43 -22.29 -25.12
C LYS A 149 13.41 -22.44 -23.59
N LEU A 150 12.49 -21.77 -22.91
CA LEU A 150 12.35 -21.85 -21.45
C LEU A 150 12.00 -23.27 -21.00
N ARG A 151 11.17 -24.01 -21.74
CA ARG A 151 10.88 -25.43 -21.44
C ARG A 151 12.13 -26.32 -21.44
N LYS A 152 13.08 -26.05 -22.33
CA LYS A 152 14.38 -26.74 -22.36
C LYS A 152 15.31 -26.28 -21.23
N ARG A 153 15.22 -25.03 -20.80
CA ARG A 153 16.02 -24.50 -19.67
C ARG A 153 15.49 -25.00 -18.32
N TYR A 154 14.17 -25.09 -18.18
CA TYR A 154 13.46 -25.48 -16.97
C TYR A 154 12.81 -26.86 -17.14
N GLU A 155 13.62 -27.86 -17.52
CA GLU A 155 13.12 -29.21 -17.85
C GLU A 155 12.43 -29.89 -16.67
N VAL A 156 12.93 -29.66 -15.45
CA VAL A 156 12.36 -30.23 -14.23
C VAL A 156 11.05 -29.50 -13.90
N GLN A 157 11.08 -28.17 -13.86
CA GLN A 157 9.94 -27.36 -13.41
C GLN A 157 8.74 -27.50 -14.33
N HIS A 158 8.92 -27.65 -15.66
CA HIS A 158 7.76 -27.79 -16.55
C HIS A 158 7.00 -29.11 -16.35
N ARG A 159 7.65 -30.12 -15.76
CA ARG A 159 7.03 -31.42 -15.44
C ARG A 159 6.51 -31.49 -14.00
N MET A 160 6.75 -30.47 -13.19
CA MET A 160 6.31 -30.46 -11.79
C MET A 160 4.79 -30.41 -11.68
N THR A 161 4.28 -31.19 -10.73
CA THR A 161 2.91 -31.00 -10.23
C THR A 161 2.75 -29.61 -9.66
N ARG A 162 1.51 -29.13 -9.55
CA ARG A 162 1.19 -27.82 -8.96
C ARG A 162 1.82 -27.66 -7.56
N ALA A 163 1.70 -28.69 -6.72
CA ALA A 163 2.24 -28.67 -5.36
C ALA A 163 3.78 -28.67 -5.33
N ALA A 164 4.43 -29.48 -6.17
CA ALA A 164 5.89 -29.49 -6.26
C ALA A 164 6.44 -28.16 -6.75
N PHE A 165 5.78 -27.54 -7.73
CA PHE A 165 6.16 -26.23 -8.23
C PHE A 165 6.01 -25.14 -7.17
N LEU A 166 4.90 -25.13 -6.41
CA LEU A 166 4.71 -24.18 -5.31
C LEU A 166 5.80 -24.30 -4.24
N ARG A 167 6.19 -25.52 -3.87
CA ARG A 167 7.33 -25.73 -2.95
C ARG A 167 8.63 -25.19 -3.52
N TRP A 168 8.92 -25.48 -4.78
CA TRP A 168 10.10 -24.94 -5.47
C TRP A 168 10.11 -23.40 -5.50
N VAL A 169 8.95 -22.76 -5.72
CA VAL A 169 8.84 -21.29 -5.68
C VAL A 169 9.23 -20.75 -4.30
N VAL A 170 8.72 -21.33 -3.22
CA VAL A 170 9.05 -20.91 -1.85
C VAL A 170 10.54 -21.14 -1.55
N GLU A 171 11.07 -22.30 -1.91
CA GLU A 171 12.50 -22.63 -1.73
C GLU A 171 13.39 -21.66 -2.51
N HIS A 172 13.07 -21.40 -3.78
CA HIS A 172 13.81 -20.45 -4.62
C HIS A 172 13.66 -19.00 -4.13
N GLY A 173 12.53 -18.66 -3.52
CA GLY A 173 12.30 -17.38 -2.85
C GLY A 173 12.98 -17.24 -1.49
N THR A 174 13.70 -18.24 -0.99
CA THR A 174 14.33 -18.16 0.34
C THR A 174 15.69 -17.45 0.26
N VAL A 175 15.89 -16.41 1.08
CA VAL A 175 17.14 -15.65 1.21
C VAL A 175 17.61 -15.74 2.67
N ASN A 176 18.84 -16.16 2.91
CA ASN A 176 19.38 -16.34 4.27
C ASN A 176 18.48 -17.19 5.19
N ARG A 177 17.88 -18.27 4.64
CA ARG A 177 16.91 -19.15 5.31
C ARG A 177 15.57 -18.49 5.70
N VAL A 178 15.31 -17.28 5.23
CA VAL A 178 14.03 -16.58 5.41
C VAL A 178 13.28 -16.57 4.07
N PRO A 179 12.04 -17.10 4.01
CA PRO A 179 11.22 -17.00 2.81
C PRO A 179 10.91 -15.54 2.47
N LEU A 180 11.21 -15.12 1.24
CA LEU A 180 10.89 -13.77 0.75
C LEU A 180 9.38 -13.57 0.56
N TYR A 181 8.65 -14.65 0.29
CA TYR A 181 7.21 -14.60 0.02
C TYR A 181 6.44 -15.02 1.25
N SER A 182 5.58 -14.13 1.76
CA SER A 182 4.62 -14.48 2.82
C SER A 182 3.43 -15.25 2.28
N GLU A 183 3.08 -15.05 1.01
CA GLU A 183 2.00 -15.75 0.33
C GLU A 183 2.37 -16.12 -1.10
N VAL A 184 1.88 -17.28 -1.54
CA VAL A 184 2.08 -17.79 -2.90
C VAL A 184 0.78 -18.40 -3.38
N SER A 185 0.25 -17.91 -4.51
CA SER A 185 -0.94 -18.46 -5.15
C SER A 185 -0.74 -18.63 -6.65
N LEU A 186 -1.05 -19.82 -7.15
CA LEU A 186 -0.83 -20.19 -8.54
C LEU A 186 -2.14 -20.24 -9.33
N GLY A 187 -2.31 -19.36 -10.30
CA GLY A 187 -3.34 -19.43 -11.33
C GLY A 187 -2.93 -20.30 -12.52
N ARG A 188 -3.68 -20.20 -13.63
CA ARG A 188 -3.37 -20.92 -14.88
C ARG A 188 -2.15 -20.34 -15.60
N SER A 189 -2.09 -19.01 -15.69
CA SER A 189 -1.00 -18.25 -16.34
C SER A 189 -0.47 -17.12 -15.46
N ILE A 190 -0.93 -17.04 -14.21
CA ILE A 190 -0.60 -15.98 -13.27
C ILE A 190 -0.06 -16.63 -12.02
N LEU A 191 1.10 -16.21 -11.56
CA LEU A 191 1.56 -16.49 -10.20
C LEU A 191 1.41 -15.22 -9.37
N LYS A 192 0.82 -15.33 -8.18
CA LYS A 192 0.71 -14.22 -7.23
C LYS A 192 1.64 -14.47 -6.06
N LEU A 193 2.46 -13.49 -5.75
CA LEU A 193 3.43 -13.50 -4.66
C LEU A 193 3.17 -12.28 -3.78
N ALA A 194 3.24 -12.44 -2.46
CA ALA A 194 3.19 -11.33 -1.52
C ALA A 194 4.50 -11.24 -0.75
N VAL A 195 5.04 -10.02 -0.61
CA VAL A 195 6.24 -9.70 0.15
C VAL A 195 5.84 -8.80 1.32
N ARG A 196 6.35 -9.09 2.52
CA ARG A 196 6.08 -8.24 3.69
C ARG A 196 6.71 -6.86 3.53
N LYS A 197 6.08 -5.84 4.11
CA LYS A 197 6.64 -4.47 4.11
C LYS A 197 8.06 -4.41 4.68
N SER A 198 8.38 -5.24 5.67
CA SER A 198 9.73 -5.31 6.26
C SER A 198 10.80 -5.84 5.31
N ASP A 199 10.41 -6.58 4.26
CA ASP A 199 11.33 -7.33 3.40
C ASP A 199 11.45 -6.71 2.00
N LEU A 200 10.85 -5.52 1.77
CA LEU A 200 10.84 -4.87 0.46
C LEU A 200 12.25 -4.55 -0.07
N SER A 201 13.16 -4.14 0.81
CA SER A 201 14.57 -3.91 0.46
C SER A 201 15.29 -5.19 0.04
N THR A 202 15.02 -6.30 0.72
CA THR A 202 15.56 -7.62 0.33
C THR A 202 14.98 -8.05 -1.02
N ALA A 203 13.69 -7.80 -1.26
CA ALA A 203 13.03 -8.11 -2.52
C ALA A 203 13.61 -7.32 -3.70
N SER A 204 13.86 -6.01 -3.54
CA SER A 204 14.44 -5.17 -4.60
C SER A 204 15.87 -5.59 -4.97
N LEU A 205 16.64 -6.12 -4.02
CA LEU A 205 17.98 -6.68 -4.27
C LEU A 205 17.95 -8.07 -4.92
N ASN A 206 16.79 -8.73 -4.98
CA ASN A 206 16.64 -10.11 -5.47
C ASN A 206 15.68 -10.21 -6.67
N LEU A 207 15.59 -9.18 -7.52
CA LEU A 207 14.68 -9.15 -8.68
C LEU A 207 14.81 -10.35 -9.60
N THR A 208 16.04 -10.86 -9.78
CA THR A 208 16.34 -12.06 -10.58
C THR A 208 15.59 -13.32 -10.11
N ARG A 209 15.23 -13.41 -8.82
CA ARG A 209 14.44 -14.54 -8.31
C ARG A 209 13.03 -14.49 -8.84
N PHE A 210 12.40 -13.31 -8.92
CA PHE A 210 11.06 -13.16 -9.46
C PHE A 210 11.03 -13.46 -10.98
N THR A 211 12.03 -12.99 -11.73
CA THR A 211 12.14 -13.30 -13.18
C THR A 211 12.36 -14.78 -13.44
N THR A 212 13.24 -15.43 -12.65
CA THR A 212 13.48 -16.88 -12.71
C THR A 212 12.21 -17.68 -12.39
N VAL A 213 11.46 -17.26 -11.38
CA VAL A 213 10.17 -17.89 -11.03
C VAL A 213 9.15 -17.74 -12.16
N ASN A 214 9.06 -16.56 -12.79
CA ASN A 214 8.14 -16.34 -13.90
C ASN A 214 8.53 -17.15 -15.15
N ASP A 215 9.83 -17.25 -15.46
CA ASP A 215 10.34 -18.10 -16.54
C ASP A 215 9.99 -19.57 -16.34
N ALA A 216 10.18 -20.08 -15.12
CA ALA A 216 9.82 -21.44 -14.76
C ALA A 216 8.30 -21.66 -14.86
N MET A 217 7.50 -20.66 -14.48
CA MET A 217 6.06 -20.67 -14.62
C MET A 217 5.64 -20.71 -16.10
N ALA A 218 6.24 -19.88 -16.96
CA ALA A 218 6.03 -19.87 -18.40
C ALA A 218 6.34 -21.23 -19.04
N ALA A 219 7.47 -21.82 -18.66
CA ALA A 219 7.84 -23.17 -19.10
C ALA A 219 6.77 -24.20 -18.70
N ARG A 220 6.33 -24.15 -17.44
CA ARG A 220 5.34 -25.06 -16.87
C ARG A 220 3.96 -24.95 -17.52
N CYS A 221 3.41 -23.75 -17.63
CA CYS A 221 2.10 -23.58 -18.26
C CYS A 221 2.15 -23.67 -19.79
N GLY A 222 3.33 -23.51 -20.40
CA GLY A 222 3.47 -23.39 -21.86
C GLY A 222 2.78 -22.15 -22.41
N CYS A 223 2.76 -21.07 -21.65
CA CYS A 223 1.92 -19.91 -21.90
C CYS A 223 2.69 -18.60 -21.66
N ASP A 224 2.08 -17.49 -22.06
CA ASP A 224 2.54 -16.14 -21.72
C ASP A 224 2.26 -15.89 -20.24
N ALA A 225 3.17 -16.35 -19.37
CA ALA A 225 3.00 -16.26 -17.93
C ALA A 225 3.37 -14.87 -17.40
N ARG A 226 2.68 -14.50 -16.32
CA ARG A 226 2.99 -13.31 -15.52
C ARG A 226 3.06 -13.65 -14.04
N THR A 227 3.88 -12.89 -13.33
CA THR A 227 3.97 -12.96 -11.87
C THR A 227 3.63 -11.59 -11.30
N GLU A 228 2.53 -11.53 -10.55
CA GLU A 228 2.07 -10.37 -9.79
C GLU A 228 2.73 -10.44 -8.41
N VAL A 229 3.59 -9.48 -8.09
CA VAL A 229 4.19 -9.34 -6.76
C VAL A 229 3.53 -8.17 -6.06
N SER A 230 3.01 -8.38 -4.86
CA SER A 230 2.33 -7.36 -4.05
C SER A 230 2.96 -7.17 -2.67
N VAL A 231 2.69 -6.04 -2.02
CA VAL A 231 2.93 -5.87 -0.57
C VAL A 231 1.90 -6.72 0.20
N ALA A 232 2.32 -7.51 1.18
CA ALA A 232 1.45 -8.49 1.84
C ALA A 232 0.33 -7.86 2.66
N GLU A 233 0.61 -6.72 3.30
CA GLU A 233 -0.30 -6.05 4.21
C GLU A 233 -1.46 -5.33 3.50
N THR A 234 -1.30 -5.01 2.21
CA THR A 234 -2.27 -4.23 1.42
C THR A 234 -2.68 -4.91 0.12
N HIS A 235 -1.91 -5.89 -0.33
CA HIS A 235 -1.93 -6.44 -1.69
C HIS A 235 -1.79 -5.38 -2.79
N PHE A 236 -1.25 -4.19 -2.48
CA PHE A 236 -0.94 -3.21 -3.51
C PHE A 236 0.17 -3.76 -4.42
N PRO A 237 0.15 -3.38 -5.71
CA PRO A 237 1.19 -3.80 -6.63
C PRO A 237 2.58 -3.51 -6.07
N LEU A 238 3.58 -4.32 -6.39
CA LEU A 238 4.99 -4.08 -6.06
C LEU A 238 5.84 -4.23 -7.32
N TYR A 239 5.73 -5.42 -7.94
CA TYR A 239 6.37 -5.72 -9.20
C TYR A 239 5.39 -6.46 -10.10
N LEU A 240 5.50 -6.23 -11.40
CA LEU A 240 4.87 -7.10 -12.39
C LEU A 240 5.95 -7.71 -13.27
N VAL A 241 6.06 -9.03 -13.23
CA VAL A 241 7.00 -9.77 -14.05
C VAL A 241 6.28 -10.36 -15.25
N THR A 242 6.81 -10.09 -16.44
CA THR A 242 6.25 -10.60 -17.70
C THR A 242 7.35 -11.14 -18.60
N LEU A 243 6.98 -12.03 -19.53
CA LEU A 243 7.91 -12.45 -20.57
C LEU A 243 8.19 -11.29 -21.52
N ASP A 244 9.47 -11.05 -21.75
CA ASP A 244 9.97 -10.27 -22.86
C ASP A 244 10.73 -11.18 -23.85
N PRO A 245 10.13 -11.45 -25.03
CA PRO A 245 10.80 -12.22 -26.07
C PRO A 245 12.07 -11.58 -26.63
N GLU A 246 12.29 -10.28 -26.48
CA GLU A 246 13.48 -9.58 -26.99
C GLU A 246 14.73 -9.96 -26.17
N VAL A 247 14.62 -9.99 -24.84
CA VAL A 247 15.68 -10.53 -23.96
C VAL A 247 15.66 -12.06 -23.81
N GLY A 248 14.62 -12.72 -24.33
CA GLY A 248 14.51 -14.18 -24.35
C GLY A 248 14.20 -14.80 -22.97
N GLY A 249 13.55 -14.05 -22.09
CA GLY A 249 13.22 -14.43 -20.72
C GLY A 249 12.19 -13.49 -20.10
N SER A 250 12.17 -13.39 -18.78
CA SER A 250 11.27 -12.49 -18.06
C SER A 250 11.98 -11.23 -17.60
N GLU A 251 11.24 -10.12 -17.60
CA GLU A 251 11.64 -8.85 -17.01
C GLU A 251 10.70 -8.47 -15.87
N ALA A 252 11.25 -7.83 -14.84
CA ALA A 252 10.49 -7.27 -13.74
C ALA A 252 10.27 -5.79 -14.00
N LEU A 253 9.00 -5.39 -14.11
CA LEU A 253 8.61 -3.99 -14.15
C LEU A 253 8.50 -3.49 -12.72
N LEU A 254 9.38 -2.56 -12.38
CA LEU A 254 9.31 -1.80 -11.14
C LEU A 254 8.09 -0.90 -11.21
N LEU A 255 7.14 -1.16 -10.33
CA LEU A 255 6.03 -0.23 -10.13
C LEU A 255 6.54 0.84 -9.14
N PRO A 256 6.15 2.11 -9.29
CA PRO A 256 6.71 3.13 -8.43
C PRO A 256 6.09 2.99 -7.04
N HIS A 257 6.94 2.73 -6.05
CA HIS A 257 6.61 2.69 -4.62
C HIS A 257 7.51 3.68 -3.88
N GLN A 258 6.97 4.38 -2.89
CA GLN A 258 7.74 5.23 -1.96
C GLN A 258 7.70 4.65 -0.54
#